data_AF-A0A6C0LY40-F1
#
_entry.id   AF-A0A6C0LY40-F1
#
_cell.length_a   1.000
_cell.length_b   1.000
_cell.length_c   1.000
_cell.angle_alpha   90.00
_cell.angle_beta   90.00
_cell.angle_gamma   90.00
#
_symmetry.space_group_name_H-M   'P 1'
#
loop_
_entity.id
_entity.type
_entity.pdbx_description
1 polymer ?
#
loop_
_entity_poly.entity_id
_entity_poly.type
_entity_poly.pdbx_seq_one_letter_code
_entity_poly.pdbx_strand_id
1 'polypeptide(L)'
;MPIRFLSEKDFAVRDRCMMLVDSPGMCVVMFKADTCAASTMLLPVFEELECAEKRIQFSIMNVGNARRLITSSQMSTTPLKTTPTVILYTDGKPRAIYKGKKDLQSILQFIVTMVQKIGISETPFVRTAPEPQRQQQYVPQQQYAHNYGGAHTAVDPTVIKHYRNAGGQISHAAIKQQREEDASFGLHGEIPYNAPWQMLDQ
;
A
#
# COMPACT_ATOMS: atom_id res chain seq x y z
N MET A 1 9.07 2.42 14.58
CA MET A 1 9.57 1.18 13.94
C MET A 1 11.01 1.46 13.56
N PRO A 2 11.98 0.63 13.95
CA PRO A 2 13.38 0.94 13.66
C PRO A 2 13.62 1.14 12.16
N ILE A 3 14.59 2.00 11.84
CA ILE A 3 15.01 2.23 10.46
C ILE A 3 15.52 0.91 9.86
N ARG A 4 15.02 0.56 8.68
CA ARG A 4 15.46 -0.63 7.94
C ARG A 4 16.63 -0.28 7.03
N PHE A 5 17.74 -0.99 7.16
CA PHE A 5 18.85 -0.90 6.20
C PHE A 5 18.57 -1.83 5.02
N LEU A 6 18.60 -1.26 3.82
CA LEU A 6 18.35 -1.96 2.56
C LEU A 6 19.66 -2.31 1.84
N SER A 7 19.54 -3.23 0.90
CA SER A 7 20.60 -3.68 0.01
C SER A 7 20.07 -3.78 -1.42
N GLU A 8 20.94 -4.06 -2.39
CA GLU A 8 20.56 -4.11 -3.81
C GLU A 8 19.50 -5.15 -4.15
N LYS A 9 19.36 -6.21 -3.33
CA LYS A 9 18.35 -7.26 -3.53
C LYS A 9 16.95 -6.80 -3.15
N ASP A 10 16.83 -5.75 -2.34
CA ASP A 10 15.54 -5.18 -1.95
C ASP A 10 14.94 -4.35 -3.09
N PHE A 11 15.63 -4.20 -4.23
CA PHE A 11 15.16 -3.43 -5.37
C PHE A 11 15.08 -4.27 -6.65
N ALA A 12 14.04 -4.00 -7.44
CA ALA A 12 13.86 -4.58 -8.76
C ALA A 12 13.33 -3.52 -9.72
N VAL A 13 13.77 -3.51 -10.97
CA VAL A 13 13.17 -2.64 -11.99
C VAL A 13 12.06 -3.42 -12.69
N ARG A 14 10.83 -2.89 -12.69
CA ARG A 14 9.66 -3.44 -13.39
C ARG A 14 8.91 -2.29 -14.04
N ASP A 15 8.53 -2.43 -15.32
CA ASP A 15 7.83 -1.38 -16.07
C ASP A 15 8.52 0.00 -16.02
N ARG A 16 9.87 -0.01 -16.10
CA ARG A 16 10.72 1.17 -15.91
C ARG A 16 10.55 1.86 -14.55
N CYS A 17 9.97 1.22 -13.55
CA CYS A 17 9.92 1.72 -12.17
C CYS A 17 10.90 0.94 -11.29
N MET A 18 11.72 1.64 -10.50
CA MET A 18 12.57 1.00 -9.50
C MET A 18 11.73 0.68 -8.26
N MET A 19 11.26 -0.56 -8.19
CA MET A 19 10.40 -1.10 -7.15
C MET A 19 11.21 -1.45 -5.89
N LEU A 20 10.58 -1.29 -4.73
CA LEU A 20 11.03 -1.82 -3.45
C LEU A 20 10.30 -3.14 -3.17
N VAL A 21 11.06 -4.24 -3.13
CA VAL A 21 10.56 -5.61 -3.01
C VAL A 21 10.09 -5.88 -1.57
N ASP A 22 8.97 -6.59 -1.43
CA ASP A 22 8.39 -7.02 -0.14
C ASP A 22 8.24 -5.87 0.88
N SER A 23 7.77 -4.72 0.41
CA SER A 23 7.49 -3.54 1.22
C SER A 23 6.04 -3.09 1.06
N PRO A 24 5.08 -3.76 1.71
CA PRO A 24 3.70 -3.28 1.75
C PRO A 24 3.61 -1.94 2.49
N GLY A 25 2.56 -1.17 2.21
CA GLY A 25 2.31 0.12 2.83
C GLY A 25 3.27 1.23 2.36
N MET A 26 3.35 2.31 3.14
CA MET A 26 4.22 3.44 2.83
C MET A 26 5.62 3.22 3.39
N CYS A 27 6.63 3.49 2.56
CA CYS A 27 8.03 3.47 2.98
C CYS A 27 8.77 4.68 2.42
N VAL A 28 9.49 5.40 3.27
CA VAL A 28 10.40 6.47 2.84
C VAL A 28 11.82 5.90 2.82
N VAL A 29 12.47 5.97 1.65
CA VAL A 29 13.83 5.47 1.45
C VAL A 29 14.78 6.64 1.23
N MET A 30 15.81 6.76 2.07
CA MET A 30 16.95 7.64 1.85
C MET A 30 18.09 6.87 1.15
N PHE A 31 18.39 7.26 -0.08
CA PHE A 31 19.57 6.80 -0.82
C PHE A 31 20.75 7.71 -0.48
N LYS A 32 21.78 7.17 0.17
CA LYS A 32 22.96 7.91 0.67
C LYS A 32 24.26 7.36 0.12
N ALA A 33 25.33 8.15 0.21
CA ALA A 33 26.70 7.69 -0.01
C ALA A 33 27.59 8.14 1.15
N ASP A 34 28.52 7.30 1.60
CA ASP A 34 29.38 7.59 2.75
C ASP A 34 30.38 8.73 2.48
N THR A 35 30.75 8.93 1.23
CA THR A 35 31.66 10.01 0.79
C THR A 35 30.95 11.36 0.60
N CYS A 36 29.65 11.45 0.88
CA CYS A 36 28.84 12.64 0.63
C CYS A 36 28.54 13.40 1.93
N ALA A 37 29.10 14.60 2.10
CA ALA A 37 28.86 15.45 3.27
C ALA A 37 27.36 15.77 3.47
N ALA A 38 26.61 15.98 2.39
CA ALA A 38 25.16 16.21 2.46
C ALA A 38 24.39 14.98 2.96
N SER A 39 24.90 13.76 2.71
CA SER A 39 24.32 12.54 3.26
C SER A 39 24.57 12.42 4.75
N THR A 40 25.79 12.76 5.21
CA THR A 40 26.13 12.78 6.64
C THR A 40 25.28 13.77 7.41
N MET A 41 25.03 14.97 6.86
CA MET A 41 24.18 15.98 7.51
C MET A 41 22.71 15.58 7.58
N LEU A 42 22.19 14.88 6.55
CA LEU A 42 20.77 14.48 6.52
C LEU A 42 20.47 13.26 7.38
N LEU A 43 21.46 12.41 7.67
CA LEU A 43 21.28 11.19 8.46
C LEU A 43 20.60 11.43 9.83
N PRO A 44 21.07 12.36 10.71
CA PRO A 44 20.42 12.60 11.99
C PRO A 44 18.99 13.14 11.83
N VAL A 45 18.75 14.01 10.84
CA VAL A 45 17.40 14.48 10.51
C VAL A 45 16.49 13.31 10.12
N PHE A 46 17.02 12.32 9.39
CA PHE A 46 16.27 11.13 9.00
C PHE A 46 15.92 10.22 10.18
N GLU A 47 16.79 10.16 11.19
CA GLU A 47 16.53 9.46 12.45
C GLU A 47 15.43 10.17 13.26
N GLU A 48 15.45 11.50 13.32
CA GLU A 48 14.39 12.29 13.95
C GLU A 48 13.04 12.15 13.23
N LEU A 49 13.03 12.01 11.90
CA LEU A 49 11.81 11.76 11.14
C LEU A 49 11.15 10.42 11.48
N GLU A 50 11.95 9.36 11.70
CA GLU A 50 11.40 8.07 12.17
C GLU A 50 10.73 8.24 13.53
N CYS A 51 11.30 9.06 14.42
CA CYS A 51 10.69 9.40 15.70
C CYS A 51 9.34 10.11 15.55
N ALA A 52 9.21 11.03 14.58
CA ALA A 52 8.06 11.90 14.41
C ALA A 52 6.83 11.25 13.74
N GLU A 53 7.01 10.32 12.79
CA GLU A 53 5.91 9.71 12.03
C GLU A 53 5.95 8.18 12.10
N LYS A 54 5.05 7.58 12.86
CA LYS A 54 5.05 6.13 13.12
C LYS A 54 4.22 5.31 12.12
N ARG A 55 3.43 5.95 11.24
CA ARG A 55 2.60 5.25 10.24
C ARG A 55 3.38 4.75 9.03
N ILE A 56 4.65 5.14 8.90
CA ILE A 56 5.48 4.88 7.73
C ILE A 56 6.75 4.13 8.13
N GLN A 57 7.20 3.22 7.26
CA GLN A 57 8.50 2.59 7.42
C GLN A 57 9.62 3.51 6.88
N PHE A 58 10.61 3.80 7.71
CA PHE A 58 11.81 4.52 7.27
C PHE A 58 12.91 3.52 6.91
N SER A 59 13.58 3.76 5.78
CA SER A 59 14.63 2.89 5.27
C SER A 59 15.82 3.67 4.72
N ILE A 60 17.01 3.10 4.84
CA ILE A 60 18.25 3.68 4.30
C ILE A 60 18.90 2.70 3.34
N MET A 61 19.29 3.18 2.17
CA MET A 61 20.09 2.46 1.19
C MET A 61 21.41 3.19 0.97
N ASN A 62 22.54 2.51 1.20
CA ASN A 62 23.85 3.04 0.85
C ASN A 62 24.20 2.70 -0.60
N VAL A 63 24.23 3.70 -1.47
CA VAL A 63 24.50 3.52 -2.90
C VAL A 63 25.99 3.50 -3.23
N GLY A 64 26.88 3.84 -2.29
CA GLY A 64 28.32 3.97 -2.53
C GLY A 64 28.97 2.72 -3.14
N ASN A 65 28.46 1.53 -2.77
CA ASN A 65 28.93 0.24 -3.30
C ASN A 65 27.88 -0.48 -4.14
N ALA A 66 26.72 0.14 -4.40
CA ALA A 66 25.55 -0.51 -5.00
C ALA A 66 25.47 -0.30 -6.51
N ARG A 67 26.49 -0.76 -7.26
CA ARG A 67 26.62 -0.46 -8.69
C ARG A 67 25.46 -0.99 -9.54
N ARG A 68 24.92 -2.17 -9.23
CA ARG A 68 23.81 -2.76 -9.99
C ARG A 68 22.53 -1.96 -9.75
N LEU A 69 22.29 -1.50 -8.53
CA LEU A 69 21.18 -0.59 -8.21
C LEU A 69 21.32 0.73 -8.98
N ILE A 70 22.48 1.39 -8.93
CA ILE A 70 22.69 2.66 -9.65
C ILE A 70 22.43 2.46 -11.14
N THR A 71 23.04 1.44 -11.75
CA THR A 71 22.92 1.15 -13.19
C THR A 71 21.46 0.87 -13.58
N SER A 72 20.77 0.03 -12.82
CA SER A 72 19.36 -0.30 -13.10
C SER A 72 18.43 0.90 -12.91
N SER A 73 18.70 1.77 -11.92
CA SER A 73 17.94 3.00 -11.72
C SER A 73 18.07 3.98 -12.89
N GLN A 74 19.20 4.00 -13.63
CA GLN A 74 19.34 4.91 -14.77
C GLN A 74 18.35 4.60 -15.91
N MET A 75 17.87 3.35 -15.97
CA MET A 75 16.87 2.91 -16.94
C MET A 75 15.43 3.03 -16.41
N SER A 76 15.24 3.54 -15.20
CA SER A 76 13.93 3.74 -14.58
C SER A 76 13.45 5.20 -14.69
N THR A 77 12.20 5.43 -14.31
CA THR A 77 11.58 6.75 -14.09
C THR A 77 12.17 7.48 -12.87
N THR A 78 13.01 6.80 -12.09
CA THR A 78 13.61 7.26 -10.84
C THR A 78 15.14 7.12 -10.83
N PRO A 79 15.86 7.77 -11.76
CA PRO A 79 17.31 7.65 -11.83
C PRO A 79 17.98 8.25 -10.60
N LEU A 80 18.82 7.46 -9.93
CA LEU A 80 19.61 7.89 -8.78
C LEU A 80 20.83 8.67 -9.27
N LYS A 81 20.64 9.97 -9.53
CA LYS A 81 21.69 10.87 -10.07
C LYS A 81 22.51 11.56 -8.98
N THR A 82 21.92 11.80 -7.81
CA THR A 82 22.53 12.56 -6.72
C THR A 82 22.25 11.92 -5.37
N THR A 83 23.09 12.21 -4.39
CA THR A 83 22.91 11.80 -3.00
C THR A 83 22.97 13.01 -2.05
N PRO A 84 22.23 12.98 -0.93
CA PRO A 84 21.15 12.05 -0.66
C PRO A 84 19.92 12.33 -1.53
N THR A 85 19.22 11.26 -1.92
CA THR A 85 17.91 11.30 -2.59
C THR A 85 16.88 10.63 -1.68
N VAL A 86 15.73 11.26 -1.47
CA VAL A 86 14.64 10.72 -0.63
C VAL A 86 13.45 10.40 -1.53
N ILE A 87 13.01 9.14 -1.51
CA ILE A 87 11.89 8.66 -2.32
C ILE A 87 10.83 8.04 -1.42
N LEU A 88 9.58 8.42 -1.64
CA LEU A 88 8.43 7.78 -1.04
C LEU A 88 7.95 6.63 -1.92
N TYR A 89 7.77 5.47 -1.30
CA TYR A 89 7.19 4.26 -1.86
C TYR A 89 5.82 3.99 -1.24
N THR A 90 4.93 3.43 -2.05
CA THR A 90 3.63 2.88 -1.61
C THR A 90 3.48 1.50 -2.24
N ASP A 91 3.34 0.47 -1.40
CA ASP A 91 3.24 -0.93 -1.82
C ASP A 91 4.34 -1.33 -2.80
N GLY A 92 5.58 -0.95 -2.46
CA GLY A 92 6.76 -1.20 -3.26
C GLY A 92 6.90 -0.35 -4.53
N LYS A 93 5.91 0.47 -4.90
CA LYS A 93 5.99 1.37 -6.06
C LYS A 93 6.51 2.75 -5.67
N PRO A 94 7.46 3.33 -6.41
CA PRO A 94 7.90 4.69 -6.14
C PRO A 94 6.77 5.68 -6.49
N ARG A 95 6.44 6.59 -5.58
CA ARG A 95 5.31 7.52 -5.73
C ARG A 95 5.75 8.97 -5.89
N ALA A 96 6.75 9.40 -5.12
CA ALA A 96 7.25 10.76 -5.18
C ALA A 96 8.73 10.84 -4.80
N ILE A 97 9.46 11.74 -5.44
CA ILE A 97 10.83 12.11 -5.09
C ILE A 97 10.81 13.46 -4.38
N TYR A 98 11.39 13.53 -3.18
CA TYR A 98 11.54 14.78 -2.46
C TYR A 98 12.76 15.57 -2.98
N LYS A 99 12.52 16.84 -3.31
CA LYS A 99 13.49 17.79 -3.90
C LYS A 99 13.65 19.09 -3.08
N GLY A 100 12.96 19.19 -1.95
CA GLY A 100 12.98 20.37 -1.09
C GLY A 100 14.22 20.49 -0.21
N LYS A 101 14.12 21.38 0.79
CA LYS A 101 15.16 21.59 1.79
C LYS A 101 15.38 20.35 2.64
N LYS A 102 16.62 20.07 3.00
CA LYS A 102 17.05 18.87 3.72
C LYS A 102 17.00 19.07 5.24
N ASP A 103 15.91 19.64 5.73
CA ASP A 103 15.64 19.87 7.15
C ASP A 103 14.41 19.07 7.62
N LEU A 104 14.33 18.86 8.94
CA LEU A 104 13.30 18.04 9.57
C LEU A 104 11.90 18.51 9.19
N GLN A 105 11.63 19.81 9.34
CA GLN A 105 10.31 20.39 9.15
C GLN A 105 9.81 20.20 7.72
N SER A 106 10.66 20.51 6.73
CA SER A 106 10.28 20.44 5.32
C SER A 106 10.01 19.01 4.86
N ILE A 107 10.83 18.05 5.29
CA ILE A 107 10.64 16.64 4.94
C ILE A 107 9.43 16.07 5.68
N LEU A 108 9.25 16.39 6.96
CA LEU A 108 8.09 15.93 7.73
C LEU A 108 6.79 16.45 7.12
N GLN A 109 6.73 17.72 6.72
CA GLN A 109 5.55 18.28 6.06
C GLN A 109 5.25 17.56 4.74
N PHE A 110 6.26 17.25 3.93
CA PHE A 110 6.11 16.43 2.72
C PHE A 110 5.50 15.06 3.07
N ILE A 111 6.05 14.38 4.07
CA ILE A 111 5.61 13.06 4.48
C ILE A 111 4.14 13.09 4.95
N VAL A 112 3.79 13.99 5.86
CA VAL A 112 2.43 14.14 6.41
C VAL A 112 1.43 14.45 5.29
N THR A 113 1.80 15.35 4.37
CA THR A 113 0.97 15.68 3.21
C THR A 113 0.74 14.45 2.34
N MET A 114 1.76 13.62 2.12
CA MET A 114 1.63 12.41 1.31
C MET A 114 0.77 11.35 1.98
N VAL A 115 0.89 11.16 3.30
CA VAL A 115 0.02 10.21 4.04
C VAL A 115 -1.45 10.60 3.90
N GLN A 116 -1.75 11.90 4.04
CA GLN A 116 -3.11 12.41 3.87
C GLN A 116 -3.62 12.23 2.43
N LYS A 117 -2.78 12.50 1.43
CA LYS A 117 -3.18 12.43 0.00
C LYS A 117 -3.34 11.00 -0.52
N ILE A 118 -2.50 10.07 -0.05
CA ILE A 118 -2.52 8.67 -0.51
C ILE A 118 -3.59 7.86 0.23
N GLY A 119 -4.12 8.38 1.35
CA GLY A 119 -5.32 7.84 1.99
C GLY A 119 -5.06 6.60 2.84
N ILE A 120 -4.08 6.64 3.75
CA ILE A 120 -4.00 5.62 4.82
C ILE A 120 -5.02 5.98 5.90
N SER A 121 -6.13 5.24 5.94
CA SER A 121 -6.92 5.10 7.17
C SER A 121 -6.05 4.43 8.24
N GLU A 122 -6.08 4.94 9.47
CA GLU A 122 -5.19 4.64 10.60
C GLU A 122 -5.11 3.16 11.05
N THR A 123 -4.72 2.23 10.19
CA THR A 123 -4.41 0.85 10.60
C THR A 123 -2.90 0.72 10.80
N PRO A 124 -2.42 0.49 12.04
CA PRO A 124 -1.02 0.19 12.31
C PRO A 124 -0.57 -1.04 11.52
N PHE A 125 0.70 -1.01 11.10
CA PHE A 125 1.35 -2.09 10.37
C PHE A 125 1.51 -3.33 11.26
N VAL A 126 0.46 -4.16 11.36
CA VAL A 126 0.57 -5.49 11.96
C VAL A 126 1.19 -6.40 10.93
N ARG A 127 2.46 -6.78 11.13
CA ARG A 127 3.04 -7.94 10.45
C ARG A 127 2.27 -9.17 10.93
N THR A 128 1.27 -9.61 10.17
CA THR A 128 0.75 -10.97 10.34
C THR A 128 1.86 -11.93 9.93
N ALA A 129 2.53 -12.52 10.92
CA ALA A 129 3.39 -13.66 10.69
C ALA A 129 2.56 -14.75 9.98
N PRO A 130 3.09 -15.45 8.95
CA PRO A 130 2.40 -16.57 8.36
C PRO A 130 2.12 -17.60 9.45
N GLU A 131 0.84 -17.83 9.72
CA GLU A 131 0.38 -18.86 10.64
C GLU A 131 0.84 -20.24 10.13
N PRO A 132 1.46 -21.10 10.96
CA PRO A 132 1.88 -22.42 10.54
C PRO A 132 0.65 -23.23 10.14
N GLN A 133 0.62 -23.66 8.87
CA GLN A 133 -0.44 -24.48 8.32
C GLN A 133 -0.64 -25.72 9.21
N ARG A 134 -1.80 -25.81 9.87
CA ARG A 134 -2.24 -27.05 10.51
C ARG A 134 -2.31 -28.13 9.43
N GLN A 135 -1.49 -29.16 9.58
CA GLN A 135 -1.56 -30.38 8.78
C GLN A 135 -2.99 -30.94 8.90
N GLN A 136 -3.66 -31.04 7.76
CA GLN A 136 -4.95 -31.74 7.68
C GLN A 136 -4.71 -33.21 8.01
N GLN A 137 -5.21 -33.62 9.18
CA GLN A 137 -5.16 -34.99 9.65
C GLN A 137 -6.16 -35.82 8.83
N TYR A 138 -5.64 -36.70 7.99
CA TYR A 138 -6.40 -37.70 7.24
C TYR A 138 -7.12 -38.65 8.22
N VAL A 139 -8.44 -38.76 8.08
CA VAL A 139 -9.27 -39.72 8.85
C VAL A 139 -9.77 -40.78 7.87
N PRO A 140 -9.42 -42.08 8.02
CA PRO A 140 -9.93 -43.12 7.13
C PRO A 140 -11.43 -43.35 7.36
N GLN A 141 -12.22 -43.39 6.29
CA GLN A 141 -13.63 -43.79 6.32
C GLN A 141 -13.73 -45.30 6.63
N GLN A 142 -14.30 -45.65 7.79
CA GLN A 142 -14.75 -47.01 8.05
C GLN A 142 -16.20 -47.18 7.58
N GLN A 143 -16.39 -48.26 6.83
CA GLN A 143 -17.61 -48.68 6.16
C GLN A 143 -18.69 -49.08 7.18
N TYR A 144 -19.89 -48.55 7.05
CA TYR A 144 -21.07 -49.09 7.73
C TYR A 144 -21.99 -49.75 6.72
N ALA A 145 -22.12 -51.06 6.92
CA ALA A 145 -22.97 -51.97 6.17
C ALA A 145 -24.45 -51.60 6.33
N HIS A 146 -25.18 -51.79 5.23
CA HIS A 146 -26.63 -51.72 5.16
C HIS A 146 -27.27 -52.72 6.12
N ASN A 147 -28.34 -52.30 6.79
CA ASN A 147 -29.34 -53.25 7.27
C ASN A 147 -30.74 -52.69 7.05
N TYR A 148 -31.55 -53.45 6.30
CA TYR A 148 -32.94 -53.17 5.96
C TYR A 148 -33.85 -53.69 7.09
N GLY A 149 -34.91 -52.94 7.38
CA GLY A 149 -36.10 -53.47 8.04
C GLY A 149 -36.79 -52.49 8.97
N GLY A 150 -38.06 -52.16 8.66
CA GLY A 150 -38.95 -51.49 9.61
C GLY A 150 -39.97 -50.57 8.95
N ALA A 151 -41.18 -51.06 8.79
CA ALA A 151 -42.32 -50.40 8.18
C ALA A 151 -43.06 -49.41 9.12
N HIS A 152 -43.97 -48.66 8.50
CA HIS A 152 -45.25 -48.12 9.00
C HIS A 152 -45.41 -46.58 9.05
N THR A 153 -46.35 -46.11 8.21
CA THR A 153 -47.38 -45.04 8.43
C THR A 153 -46.88 -43.60 8.65
N ALA A 154 -47.47 -42.50 8.14
CA ALA A 154 -48.72 -42.21 7.43
C ALA A 154 -48.65 -40.73 6.92
N VAL A 155 -49.45 -40.41 5.88
CA VAL A 155 -50.12 -39.13 5.48
C VAL A 155 -49.94 -37.87 6.36
N ASP A 156 -49.97 -36.61 5.92
CA ASP A 156 -50.20 -35.85 4.66
C ASP A 156 -49.89 -34.34 4.99
N PRO A 157 -50.36 -33.29 4.27
CA PRO A 157 -49.54 -32.26 3.62
C PRO A 157 -49.72 -30.89 4.28
N THR A 158 -49.02 -29.84 3.84
CA THR A 158 -49.61 -28.50 3.60
C THR A 158 -48.55 -27.43 3.27
N VAL A 159 -48.89 -26.63 2.23
CA VAL A 159 -48.81 -25.14 2.21
C VAL A 159 -47.44 -24.52 1.86
N ILE A 160 -47.26 -23.56 0.92
CA ILE A 160 -48.13 -22.72 0.07
C ILE A 160 -47.37 -22.22 -1.18
N LYS A 161 -48.09 -22.22 -2.30
CA LYS A 161 -48.17 -21.34 -3.50
C LYS A 161 -47.05 -20.33 -3.85
N HIS A 162 -46.60 -20.45 -5.09
CA HIS A 162 -46.57 -19.45 -6.18
C HIS A 162 -47.05 -18.02 -5.87
N TYR A 163 -46.28 -17.02 -6.31
CA TYR A 163 -46.81 -15.92 -7.14
C TYR A 163 -45.81 -15.47 -8.21
N ARG A 164 -46.38 -15.16 -9.37
CA ARG A 164 -45.78 -14.72 -10.63
C ARG A 164 -46.24 -13.28 -10.88
N ASN A 165 -45.34 -12.47 -11.45
CA ASN A 165 -45.52 -11.23 -12.22
C ASN A 165 -46.34 -10.05 -11.63
N ALA A 166 -45.69 -8.88 -11.62
CA ALA A 166 -46.31 -7.63 -12.05
C ALA A 166 -45.23 -6.69 -12.62
N GLY A 167 -45.45 -6.19 -13.83
CA GLY A 167 -44.68 -5.10 -14.41
C GLY A 167 -45.00 -3.77 -13.73
N GLY A 168 -44.05 -2.84 -13.75
CA GLY A 168 -44.20 -1.49 -13.22
C GLY A 168 -43.26 -0.54 -13.94
N GLN A 169 -43.86 0.50 -14.51
CA GLN A 169 -43.27 1.49 -15.41
C GLN A 169 -42.22 2.37 -14.70
N ILE A 170 -41.17 2.74 -15.43
CA ILE A 170 -40.17 3.71 -15.00
C ILE A 170 -40.77 5.12 -15.19
N SER A 171 -41.10 5.79 -14.10
CA SER A 171 -41.56 7.17 -14.11
C SER A 171 -40.37 8.14 -14.15
N HIS A 172 -40.47 9.14 -15.02
CA HIS A 172 -39.44 10.13 -15.35
C HIS A 172 -39.23 11.22 -14.28
N ALA A 173 -39.50 10.91 -13.00
CA ALA A 173 -39.56 11.87 -11.90
C ALA A 173 -38.47 11.69 -10.83
N ALA A 174 -37.51 10.77 -11.02
CA ALA A 174 -36.41 10.52 -10.07
C ALA A 174 -35.07 11.20 -10.46
N ILE A 175 -35.09 12.23 -11.32
CA ILE A 175 -33.88 12.89 -11.86
C ILE A 175 -33.57 14.26 -11.19
N LYS A 176 -34.27 14.65 -10.12
CA LYS A 176 -34.12 16.02 -9.57
C LYS A 176 -33.97 16.16 -8.05
N GLN A 177 -33.37 15.18 -7.38
CA GLN A 177 -33.10 15.31 -5.93
C GLN A 177 -31.78 14.67 -5.44
N GLN A 178 -30.75 14.66 -6.28
CA GLN A 178 -29.36 14.36 -5.88
C GLN A 178 -28.39 15.45 -6.37
N ARG A 179 -28.77 16.73 -6.24
CA ARG A 179 -27.92 17.86 -6.69
C ARG A 179 -27.46 18.79 -5.57
N GLU A 180 -27.45 18.33 -4.31
CA GLU A 180 -26.96 19.15 -3.19
C GLU A 180 -26.07 18.42 -2.17
N GLU A 181 -25.71 17.14 -2.37
CA GLU A 181 -24.76 16.43 -1.47
C GLU A 181 -23.40 16.07 -2.10
N ASP A 182 -23.13 16.47 -3.35
CA ASP A 182 -21.81 16.31 -3.99
C ASP A 182 -20.88 17.54 -3.81
N ALA A 183 -21.24 18.47 -2.92
CA ALA A 183 -20.48 19.69 -2.67
C ALA A 183 -19.48 19.62 -1.49
N SER A 184 -19.17 18.42 -0.97
CA SER A 184 -18.32 18.30 0.24
C SER A 184 -17.05 17.44 0.12
N PHE A 185 -16.72 16.86 -1.04
CA PHE A 185 -15.43 16.16 -1.21
C PHE A 185 -14.68 16.62 -2.47
N GLY A 186 -14.59 17.93 -2.63
CA GLY A 186 -13.64 18.57 -3.54
C GLY A 186 -12.22 18.60 -2.95
N LEU A 187 -11.59 17.44 -2.78
CA LEU A 187 -10.12 17.36 -2.70
C LEU A 187 -9.57 17.02 -4.09
N HIS A 188 -9.87 17.86 -5.09
CA HIS A 188 -8.92 18.06 -6.17
C HIS A 188 -7.78 18.90 -5.62
N GLY A 189 -6.93 18.26 -4.81
CA GLY A 189 -5.72 18.85 -4.28
C GLY A 189 -4.72 19.05 -5.40
N GLU A 190 -4.91 20.09 -6.22
CA GLU A 190 -3.92 20.58 -7.16
C GLU A 190 -2.58 20.63 -6.42
N ILE A 191 -1.61 19.87 -6.92
CA ILE A 191 -0.26 19.90 -6.37
C ILE A 191 0.27 21.28 -6.74
N PRO A 192 0.62 22.13 -5.77
CA PRO A 192 1.10 23.47 -6.10
C PRO A 192 2.31 23.31 -7.02
N TYR A 193 2.37 24.11 -8.09
CA TYR A 193 3.38 24.01 -9.15
C TYR A 193 4.83 24.07 -8.62
N ASN A 194 5.02 24.60 -7.40
CA ASN A 194 6.28 24.71 -6.68
C ASN A 194 6.43 23.70 -5.52
N ALA A 195 5.63 22.62 -5.49
CA ALA A 195 5.75 21.61 -4.47
C ALA A 195 7.20 21.10 -4.40
N PRO A 196 7.81 20.97 -3.22
CA PRO A 196 9.18 20.51 -3.07
C PRO A 196 9.34 19.01 -3.35
N TRP A 197 8.42 18.39 -4.08
CA TRP A 197 8.44 16.99 -4.47
C TRP A 197 7.91 16.86 -5.89
N GLN A 198 8.47 15.88 -6.61
CA GLN A 198 7.99 15.50 -7.93
C GLN A 198 7.19 14.20 -7.79
N MET A 199 5.92 14.23 -8.20
CA MET A 199 5.15 13.00 -8.38
C MET A 199 5.72 12.22 -9.55
N LEU A 200 5.71 10.90 -9.40
CA LEU A 200 6.13 10.01 -10.47
C LEU A 200 4.88 9.55 -11.22
N ASP A 201 4.86 9.84 -12.52
CA ASP A 201 3.87 9.30 -13.44
C ASP A 201 4.03 7.78 -13.47
N GLN A 202 2.93 7.07 -13.22
CA GLN A 202 2.88 5.61 -13.18
C GLN A 202 2.69 5.02 -14.57
#